data_AF-A0A6V8D464-F1
#
_entry.id   AF-A0A6V8D464-F1
#
_cell.length_a   1.000
_cell.length_b   1.000
_cell.length_c   1.000
_cell.angle_alpha   90.00
_cell.angle_beta   90.00
_cell.angle_gamma   90.00
#
_symmetry.space_group_name_H-M   'P 1'
#
loop_
_entity.id
_entity.type
_entity.pdbx_description
1 polymer ?
#
loop_
_entity_poly.entity_id
_entity_poly.type
_entity_poly.pdbx_seq_one_letter_code
_entity_poly.pdbx_strand_id
1 'polypeptide(L)'
;DVLISQINVYTIVENQKNWYTDNENITVNGFTNILAPGPINYTWLYSGLITIGYNSTLIIDTSLYGLGSHQFKLTARDFFGNSESVYLQFTILKQIDFSEPPYFTASVITNTENIEITHEANLPTMGESYGVGGGNSPLLLYSFNLVNVQTNQSVFDGVNGIEIV
;
A
#
# COMPACT_ATOMS: atom_id res chain seq x y z
N ASP A 1 20.14 45.04 9.76
CA ASP A 1 19.76 43.78 9.11
C ASP A 1 18.35 43.38 9.50
N VAL A 2 17.55 42.96 8.51
CA VAL A 2 16.23 42.36 8.73
C VAL A 2 16.44 40.85 8.79
N LEU A 3 16.08 40.23 9.91
CA LEU A 3 16.22 38.79 10.10
C LEU A 3 15.00 38.10 9.49
N ILE A 4 15.22 37.30 8.44
CA ILE A 4 14.17 36.55 7.74
C ILE A 4 14.06 35.17 8.40
N SER A 5 12.86 34.80 8.84
CA SER A 5 12.60 33.47 9.40
C SER A 5 12.69 32.38 8.33
N GLN A 6 13.25 31.23 8.69
CA GLN A 6 13.31 30.05 7.82
C GLN A 6 11.93 29.45 7.58
N ILE A 7 11.77 28.82 6.41
CA ILE A 7 10.51 28.17 5.98
C ILE A 7 10.22 26.95 6.85
N ASN A 8 11.22 26.13 7.18
CA ASN A 8 11.13 24.89 7.96
C ASN A 8 9.95 24.02 7.49
N VAL A 9 10.11 23.41 6.32
CA VAL A 9 9.04 22.60 5.72
C VAL A 9 9.01 21.20 6.34
N TYR A 10 7.81 20.72 6.66
CA TYR A 10 7.61 19.36 7.14
C TYR A 10 6.26 18.81 6.66
N THR A 11 6.11 17.50 6.74
CA THR A 11 4.92 16.79 6.27
C THR A 11 4.37 15.86 7.31
N ILE A 12 3.05 15.70 7.33
CA ILE A 12 2.33 14.72 8.14
C ILE A 12 1.53 13.84 7.18
N VAL A 13 1.75 12.52 7.28
CA VAL A 13 0.99 11.52 6.51
C VAL A 13 -0.14 11.02 7.39
N GLU A 14 -1.37 11.05 6.88
CA GLU A 14 -2.51 10.49 7.59
C GLU A 14 -2.47 8.97 7.53
N ASN A 15 -2.74 8.32 8.67
CA ASN A 15 -2.72 6.86 8.81
C ASN A 15 -1.43 6.23 8.22
N GLN A 16 -0.27 6.69 8.69
CA GLN A 16 1.01 6.25 8.18
C GLN A 16 1.20 4.73 8.36
N LYS A 17 1.50 4.04 7.25
CA LYS A 17 1.80 2.60 7.21
C LYS A 17 3.23 2.35 6.71
N ASN A 18 3.73 1.14 6.94
CA ASN A 18 5.01 0.70 6.37
C ASN A 18 4.93 0.45 4.86
N TRP A 19 3.74 0.06 4.39
CA TRP A 19 3.41 -0.14 2.99
C TRP A 19 1.91 0.12 2.80
N TYR A 20 1.53 0.46 1.57
CA TYR A 20 0.16 0.68 1.13
C TYR A 20 -0.18 -0.33 0.03
N THR A 21 -1.46 -0.59 -0.19
CA THR A 21 -1.87 -1.44 -1.32
C THR A 21 -2.09 -0.60 -2.58
N ASP A 22 -2.18 -1.24 -3.74
CA ASP A 22 -2.39 -0.62 -5.06
C ASP A 22 -3.83 -0.10 -5.28
N ASN A 23 -4.65 -0.09 -4.22
CA ASN A 23 -6.04 0.35 -4.24
C ASN A 23 -6.35 1.26 -3.01
N GLU A 24 -5.42 2.14 -2.66
CA GLU A 24 -5.53 3.03 -1.51
C GLU A 24 -5.21 4.49 -1.87
N ASN A 25 -5.72 5.42 -1.07
CA ASN A 25 -5.37 6.83 -1.15
C ASN A 25 -4.54 7.23 0.07
N ILE A 26 -3.40 7.86 -0.17
CA ILE A 26 -2.53 8.40 0.88
C ILE A 26 -2.71 9.92 0.93
N THR A 27 -3.22 10.42 2.06
CA THR A 27 -3.31 11.87 2.30
C THR A 27 -2.05 12.37 2.99
N VAL A 28 -1.40 13.35 2.38
CA VAL A 28 -0.19 13.98 2.91
C VAL A 28 -0.42 15.48 3.06
N ASN A 29 -0.19 15.99 4.26
CA ASN A 29 -0.32 17.40 4.59
C ASN A 29 1.07 18.03 4.75
N GLY A 30 1.35 19.07 3.97
CA GLY A 30 2.54 19.88 4.04
C GLY A 30 2.33 21.13 4.91
N PHE A 31 3.31 21.44 5.74
CA PHE A 31 3.31 22.57 6.63
C PHE A 31 4.63 23.33 6.54
N THR A 32 4.56 24.62 6.87
CA THR A 32 5.72 25.48 7.05
C THR A 32 5.61 26.23 8.36
N ASN A 33 6.73 26.79 8.81
CA ASN A 33 6.75 27.74 9.90
C ASN A 33 5.77 28.90 9.65
N ILE A 34 4.91 29.18 10.62
CA ILE A 34 3.92 30.26 10.55
C ILE A 34 4.55 31.67 10.49
N LEU A 35 5.82 31.78 10.89
CA LEU A 35 6.58 33.04 10.84
C LEU A 35 7.34 33.20 9.51
N ALA A 36 7.29 32.20 8.62
CA ALA A 36 7.91 32.30 7.30
C ALA A 36 7.22 33.40 6.46
N PRO A 37 7.97 34.14 5.63
CA PRO A 37 7.39 35.21 4.81
C PRO A 37 6.33 34.69 3.83
N GLY A 38 5.07 35.04 4.07
CA GLY A 38 3.97 34.70 3.19
C GLY A 38 3.86 35.59 1.95
N PRO A 39 3.11 35.16 0.92
CA PRO A 39 2.48 33.85 0.79
C PRO A 39 3.48 32.72 0.47
N ILE A 40 3.20 31.51 0.96
CA ILE A 40 3.99 30.31 0.67
C ILE A 40 3.36 29.55 -0.50
N ASN A 41 4.15 29.24 -1.51
CA ASN A 41 3.76 28.38 -2.63
C ASN A 41 4.26 26.96 -2.40
N TYR A 42 3.36 25.98 -2.47
CA TYR A 42 3.69 24.57 -2.37
C TYR A 42 3.79 23.95 -3.76
N THR A 43 4.70 23.00 -3.93
CA THR A 43 4.80 22.19 -5.15
C THR A 43 5.19 20.78 -4.78
N TRP A 44 4.37 19.83 -5.21
CA TRP A 44 4.62 18.41 -5.04
C TRP A 44 5.24 17.82 -6.30
N LEU A 45 6.32 17.06 -6.12
CA LEU A 45 7.02 16.39 -7.20
C LEU A 45 7.13 14.89 -6.95
N TYR A 46 6.69 14.10 -7.92
CA TYR A 46 6.96 12.67 -7.99
C TYR A 46 8.33 12.41 -8.63
N SER A 47 9.10 11.48 -8.05
CA SER A 47 10.48 11.19 -8.43
C SER A 47 11.38 12.45 -8.45
N GLY A 48 11.00 13.47 -7.68
CA GLY A 48 11.70 14.76 -7.61
C GLY A 48 11.62 15.64 -8.88
N LEU A 49 10.96 15.18 -9.95
CA LEU A 49 10.96 15.81 -11.28
C LEU A 49 9.56 16.15 -11.80
N ILE A 50 8.57 15.28 -11.58
CA ILE A 50 7.24 15.40 -12.19
C ILE A 50 6.32 16.13 -11.23
N THR A 51 5.81 17.30 -11.59
CA THR A 51 4.86 18.03 -10.73
C THR A 51 3.50 17.34 -10.70
N ILE A 52 2.99 17.08 -9.49
CA ILE A 52 1.73 16.37 -9.25
C ILE A 52 0.72 17.18 -8.42
N GLY A 53 1.10 18.37 -7.92
CA GLY A 53 0.19 19.21 -7.15
C GLY A 53 0.83 20.51 -6.66
N TYR A 54 -0.03 21.47 -6.28
CA TYR A 54 0.39 22.82 -5.83
C TYR A 54 -0.20 23.24 -4.48
N ASN A 55 -1.06 22.41 -3.89
CA ASN A 55 -1.68 22.69 -2.60
C ASN A 55 -0.78 22.23 -1.45
N SER A 56 -1.05 22.73 -0.23
CA SER A 56 -0.40 22.22 0.98
C SER A 56 -0.71 20.74 1.21
N THR A 57 -1.91 20.30 0.86
CA THR A 57 -2.34 18.90 0.97
C THR A 57 -2.29 18.22 -0.40
N LEU A 58 -1.79 16.99 -0.42
CA LEU A 58 -1.74 16.10 -1.58
C LEU A 58 -2.46 14.79 -1.25
N ILE A 59 -3.30 14.33 -2.17
CA ILE A 59 -3.88 12.99 -2.14
C ILE A 59 -3.17 12.18 -3.23
N ILE A 60 -2.53 11.09 -2.83
CA ILE A 60 -1.80 10.19 -3.71
C ILE A 60 -2.65 8.94 -3.89
N ASP A 61 -3.17 8.74 -5.09
CA ASP A 61 -3.83 7.50 -5.51
C ASP A 61 -2.74 6.46 -5.87
N THR A 62 -2.62 5.40 -5.07
CA THR A 62 -1.56 4.40 -5.22
C THR A 62 -1.70 3.58 -6.50
N SER A 63 -2.90 3.47 -7.07
CA SER A 63 -3.16 2.73 -8.30
C SER A 63 -2.41 3.29 -9.52
N LEU A 64 -1.96 4.55 -9.44
CA LEU A 64 -1.31 5.27 -10.54
C LEU A 64 0.22 5.09 -10.59
N TYR A 65 0.86 4.59 -9.53
CA TYR A 65 2.32 4.60 -9.40
C TYR A 65 2.98 3.24 -9.66
N GLY A 66 2.20 2.16 -9.75
CA GLY A 66 2.71 0.80 -9.88
C GLY A 66 3.23 0.25 -8.54
N LEU A 67 3.73 -0.98 -8.56
CA LEU A 67 4.29 -1.62 -7.36
C LEU A 67 5.74 -1.20 -7.11
N GLY A 68 6.13 -1.21 -5.84
CA GLY A 68 7.48 -0.93 -5.40
C GLY A 68 7.59 0.36 -4.61
N SER A 69 8.79 0.95 -4.60
CA SER A 69 9.09 2.11 -3.77
C SER A 69 9.08 3.40 -4.58
N HIS A 70 8.32 4.39 -4.09
CA HIS A 70 8.02 5.63 -4.77
C HIS A 70 8.43 6.81 -3.90
N GLN A 71 9.22 7.71 -4.46
CA GLN A 71 9.70 8.91 -3.77
C GLN A 71 8.91 10.14 -4.21
N PHE A 72 8.49 10.92 -3.22
CA PHE A 72 7.78 12.18 -3.38
C PHE A 72 8.59 13.29 -2.71
N LYS A 73 8.42 14.51 -3.21
CA LYS A 73 9.08 15.70 -2.68
C LYS A 73 8.07 16.83 -2.57
N LEU A 74 8.01 17.47 -1.42
CA LEU A 74 7.33 18.74 -1.25
C LEU A 74 8.37 19.85 -1.26
N THR A 75 8.16 20.85 -2.10
CA THR A 75 8.94 22.09 -2.12
C THR A 75 8.03 23.24 -1.70
N ALA A 76 8.42 23.98 -0.67
CA ALA A 76 7.75 25.20 -0.24
C ALA A 76 8.62 26.41 -0.61
N ARG A 77 8.02 27.45 -1.19
CA ARG A 77 8.70 28.66 -1.63
C ARG A 77 8.06 29.91 -1.06
N ASP A 78 8.86 30.78 -0.47
CA ASP A 78 8.40 32.05 0.11
C ASP A 78 8.32 33.18 -0.93
N PHE A 79 7.81 34.33 -0.50
CA PHE A 79 7.70 35.54 -1.33
C PHE A 79 9.06 36.12 -1.77
N PHE A 80 10.11 35.94 -0.97
CA PHE A 80 11.47 36.40 -1.29
C PHE A 80 12.20 35.45 -2.25
N GLY A 81 11.60 34.30 -2.55
CA GLY A 81 12.11 33.29 -3.46
C GLY A 81 13.01 32.25 -2.81
N ASN A 82 13.12 32.22 -1.48
CA ASN A 82 13.74 31.13 -0.75
C ASN A 82 12.87 29.89 -0.89
N SER A 83 13.51 28.72 -0.95
CA SER A 83 12.81 27.45 -1.05
C SER A 83 13.41 26.41 -0.14
N GLU A 84 12.56 25.61 0.46
CA GLU A 84 12.94 24.46 1.26
C GLU A 84 12.20 23.22 0.76
N SER A 85 12.75 22.02 1.00
CA SER A 85 12.14 20.78 0.52
C SER A 85 12.27 19.65 1.51
N VAL A 86 11.26 18.80 1.53
CA VAL A 86 11.21 17.56 2.30
C VAL A 86 10.84 16.39 1.38
N TYR A 87 11.40 15.23 1.66
CA TYR A 87 11.21 14.01 0.88
C TYR A 87 10.38 12.99 1.66
N LEU A 88 9.57 12.24 0.93
CA LEU A 88 8.75 11.15 1.42
C LEU A 88 8.97 9.92 0.54
N GLN A 89 8.84 8.75 1.13
CA GLN A 89 8.96 7.49 0.41
C GLN A 89 7.82 6.58 0.84
N PHE A 90 7.11 6.01 -0.12
CA PHE A 90 6.04 5.05 0.09
C PHE A 90 6.33 3.77 -0.66
N THR A 91 5.98 2.63 -0.06
CA THR A 91 6.04 1.33 -0.73
C THR A 91 4.63 0.88 -1.03
N ILE A 92 4.38 0.56 -2.30
CA ILE A 92 3.08 0.11 -2.82
C ILE A 92 3.19 -1.39 -3.15
N LEU A 93 2.27 -2.18 -2.61
CA LEU A 93 2.15 -3.62 -2.80
C LEU A 93 0.82 -3.96 -3.47
N LYS A 94 0.78 -5.09 -4.18
CA LYS A 94 -0.44 -5.61 -4.79
C LYS A 94 -1.35 -6.19 -3.72
N GLN A 95 -2.62 -5.84 -3.73
CA GLN A 95 -3.65 -6.58 -3.01
C GLN A 95 -4.49 -7.38 -4.00
N ILE A 96 -4.69 -8.67 -3.69
CA ILE A 96 -5.53 -9.58 -4.45
C ILE A 96 -6.56 -10.14 -3.49
N ASP A 97 -7.83 -9.82 -3.73
CA ASP A 97 -8.94 -10.36 -2.98
C ASP A 97 -9.71 -11.36 -3.85
N PHE A 98 -10.05 -12.50 -3.28
CA PHE A 98 -10.85 -13.54 -3.91
C PHE A 98 -11.98 -13.94 -2.98
N SER A 99 -13.20 -14.08 -3.52
CA SER A 99 -14.36 -14.44 -2.73
C SER A 99 -15.23 -15.43 -3.47
N GLU A 100 -15.59 -16.52 -2.80
CA GLU A 100 -16.55 -17.50 -3.29
C GLU A 100 -17.56 -17.83 -2.20
N PRO A 101 -18.58 -16.98 -2.00
CA PRO A 101 -19.63 -17.24 -1.01
C PRO A 101 -20.47 -18.47 -1.41
N PRO A 102 -20.90 -19.29 -0.45
CA PRO A 102 -20.76 -19.15 1.00
C PRO A 102 -19.49 -19.79 1.59
N TYR A 103 -18.53 -20.21 0.75
CA TYR A 103 -17.46 -21.12 1.17
C TYR A 103 -16.28 -20.41 1.80
N PHE A 104 -15.73 -19.39 1.14
CA PHE A 104 -14.54 -18.69 1.64
C PHE A 104 -14.32 -17.31 1.03
N THR A 105 -13.47 -16.56 1.70
CA THR A 105 -12.83 -15.32 1.24
C THR A 105 -11.34 -15.44 1.49
N ALA A 106 -10.52 -15.02 0.53
CA ALA A 106 -9.08 -15.00 0.63
C ALA A 106 -8.56 -13.63 0.22
N SER A 107 -7.48 -13.18 0.87
CA SER A 107 -6.79 -11.94 0.54
C SER A 107 -5.29 -12.18 0.61
N VAL A 108 -4.56 -11.65 -0.37
CA VAL A 108 -3.11 -11.78 -0.46
C VAL A 108 -2.49 -10.43 -0.78
N ILE A 109 -1.36 -10.16 -0.12
CA ILE A 109 -0.56 -8.96 -0.34
C ILE A 109 0.81 -9.39 -0.82
N THR A 110 1.22 -8.88 -1.99
CA THR A 110 2.47 -9.29 -2.64
C THR A 110 3.19 -8.12 -3.29
N ASN A 111 4.52 -8.22 -3.44
CA ASN A 111 5.34 -7.27 -4.17
C ASN A 111 5.51 -7.63 -5.66
N THR A 112 4.88 -8.71 -6.10
CA THR A 112 5.04 -9.27 -7.45
C THR A 112 3.79 -9.05 -8.28
N GLU A 113 3.97 -8.59 -9.51
CA GLU A 113 2.89 -8.48 -10.48
C GLU A 113 2.45 -9.85 -11.00
N ASN A 114 1.25 -9.91 -11.58
CA ASN A 114 0.76 -11.11 -12.27
C ASN A 114 0.63 -12.35 -11.36
N ILE A 115 0.26 -12.13 -10.09
CA ILE A 115 -0.07 -13.20 -9.16
C ILE A 115 -1.58 -13.38 -9.10
N GLU A 116 -2.04 -14.63 -9.04
CA GLU A 116 -3.44 -14.99 -8.83
C GLU A 116 -3.57 -16.02 -7.70
N ILE A 117 -4.71 -15.97 -7.01
CA ILE A 117 -5.11 -17.00 -6.04
C ILE A 117 -5.80 -18.10 -6.83
N THR A 118 -5.25 -19.31 -6.78
CA THR A 118 -5.90 -20.51 -7.31
C THR A 118 -6.33 -21.41 -6.18
N HIS A 119 -7.43 -22.14 -6.36
CA HIS A 119 -7.89 -23.08 -5.36
C HIS A 119 -8.37 -24.39 -5.99
N GLU A 120 -8.34 -25.46 -5.21
CA GLU A 120 -8.89 -26.76 -5.57
C GLU A 120 -9.78 -27.28 -4.44
N ALA A 121 -10.88 -27.93 -4.82
CA ALA A 121 -11.81 -28.55 -3.92
C ALA A 121 -11.76 -30.08 -4.05
N ASN A 122 -11.48 -30.77 -2.95
CA ASN A 122 -11.33 -32.22 -2.92
C ASN A 122 -12.23 -32.86 -1.85
N LEU A 123 -12.71 -34.08 -2.10
CA LEU A 123 -13.38 -34.85 -1.07
C LEU A 123 -12.36 -35.36 -0.04
N PRO A 124 -12.72 -35.40 1.25
CA PRO A 124 -11.88 -36.04 2.25
C PRO A 124 -11.72 -37.53 1.95
N THR A 125 -10.52 -38.05 2.16
CA THR A 125 -10.23 -39.47 1.98
C THR A 125 -10.85 -40.29 3.10
N MET A 126 -11.51 -41.38 2.72
CA MET A 126 -12.17 -42.27 3.68
C MET A 126 -11.13 -42.90 4.62
N GLY A 127 -11.41 -42.85 5.92
CA GLY A 127 -10.54 -43.43 6.95
C GLY A 127 -9.46 -42.48 7.49
N GLU A 128 -9.29 -41.30 6.90
CA GLU A 128 -8.41 -40.25 7.44
C GLU A 128 -9.15 -39.38 8.46
N SER A 129 -8.43 -38.97 9.51
CA SER A 129 -8.95 -38.04 10.52
C SER A 129 -8.43 -36.63 10.25
N TYR A 130 -9.34 -35.70 10.05
CA TYR A 130 -9.03 -34.29 9.73
C TYR A 130 -9.11 -33.35 10.93
N GLY A 131 -9.33 -33.87 12.13
CA GLY A 131 -9.27 -33.07 13.35
C GLY A 131 -10.32 -31.96 13.47
N VAL A 132 -11.40 -31.99 12.68
CA VAL A 132 -12.45 -30.94 12.65
C VAL A 132 -13.28 -30.83 13.94
N GLY A 133 -13.08 -31.73 14.91
CA GLY A 133 -13.70 -31.71 16.23
C GLY A 133 -15.20 -32.08 16.24
N GLY A 134 -15.76 -32.24 17.44
CA GLY A 134 -17.21 -32.39 17.63
C GLY A 134 -17.84 -33.67 17.05
N GLY A 135 -17.05 -34.69 16.70
CA GLY A 135 -17.55 -35.89 16.03
C GLY A 135 -17.95 -35.67 14.56
N ASN A 136 -17.67 -34.47 14.02
CA ASN A 136 -17.97 -34.14 12.64
C ASN A 136 -16.87 -34.68 11.71
N SER A 137 -17.23 -34.85 10.45
CA SER A 137 -16.28 -35.12 9.37
C SER A 137 -16.37 -34.00 8.34
N PRO A 138 -15.25 -33.54 7.76
CA PRO A 138 -15.31 -32.54 6.71
C PRO A 138 -16.11 -33.08 5.51
N LEU A 139 -16.84 -32.19 4.83
CA LEU A 139 -17.56 -32.52 3.59
C LEU A 139 -16.73 -32.21 2.34
N LEU A 140 -15.83 -31.22 2.45
CA LEU A 140 -15.01 -30.73 1.36
C LEU A 140 -13.71 -30.14 1.92
N LEU A 141 -12.61 -30.35 1.22
CA LEU A 141 -11.29 -29.79 1.53
C LEU A 141 -10.94 -28.75 0.46
N TYR A 142 -10.59 -27.55 0.89
CA TYR A 142 -10.05 -26.52 0.01
C TYR A 142 -8.53 -26.42 0.16
N SER A 143 -7.83 -26.41 -0.97
CA SER A 143 -6.41 -26.08 -1.05
C SER A 143 -6.26 -24.76 -1.78
N PHE A 144 -5.38 -23.90 -1.29
CA PHE A 144 -5.07 -22.60 -1.88
C PHE A 144 -3.63 -22.57 -2.36
N ASN A 145 -3.39 -21.85 -3.45
CA ASN A 145 -2.07 -21.61 -3.98
C ASN A 145 -1.99 -20.21 -4.59
N LEU A 146 -0.77 -19.68 -4.65
CA LEU A 146 -0.45 -18.45 -5.36
C LEU A 146 0.36 -18.80 -6.58
N VAL A 147 -0.13 -18.40 -7.76
CA VAL A 147 0.49 -18.75 -9.04
C VAL A 147 0.86 -17.47 -9.77
N ASN A 148 2.07 -17.41 -10.30
CA ASN A 148 2.44 -16.39 -11.26
C ASN A 148 1.86 -16.76 -12.63
N VAL A 149 0.97 -15.93 -13.19
CA VAL A 149 0.24 -16.25 -14.42
C VAL A 149 1.13 -16.28 -15.66
N GLN A 150 2.33 -15.70 -15.61
CA GLN A 150 3.26 -15.71 -16.73
C GLN A 150 4.11 -16.99 -16.77
N THR A 151 4.55 -17.48 -15.60
CA THR A 151 5.38 -18.68 -15.50
C THR A 151 4.58 -19.93 -15.21
N ASN A 152 3.32 -19.77 -14.78
CA ASN A 152 2.47 -20.82 -14.25
C ASN A 152 3.13 -21.61 -13.10
N GLN A 153 3.98 -20.93 -12.33
CA GLN A 153 4.66 -21.50 -11.18
C GLN A 153 4.04 -21.03 -9.88
N SER A 154 3.99 -21.92 -8.89
CA SER A 154 3.64 -21.55 -7.52
C SER A 154 4.70 -20.62 -6.96
N VAL A 155 4.25 -19.53 -6.36
CA VAL A 155 5.07 -18.55 -5.63
C VAL A 155 4.75 -18.56 -4.13
N PHE A 156 3.94 -19.52 -3.68
CA PHE A 156 3.57 -19.65 -2.29
C PHE A 156 4.74 -20.26 -1.51
N ASP A 157 5.38 -19.46 -0.66
CA ASP A 157 6.52 -19.85 0.19
C ASP A 157 6.14 -19.96 1.69
N GLY A 158 4.87 -19.70 2.01
CA GLY A 158 4.37 -19.60 3.38
C GLY A 158 3.84 -20.91 3.98
N VAL A 159 3.60 -20.87 5.29
CA VAL A 159 2.85 -21.90 6.01
C VAL A 159 1.38 -21.48 6.05
N ASN A 160 0.47 -22.36 5.65
CA ASN A 160 -0.97 -22.15 5.78
C ASN A 160 -1.34 -22.01 7.26
N GLY A 161 -1.54 -20.78 7.74
CA GLY A 161 -2.21 -20.51 9.00
C GLY A 161 -3.71 -20.38 8.74
N ILE A 162 -4.51 -21.38 9.12
CA ILE A 162 -5.96 -21.25 9.13
C ILE A 162 -6.35 -20.67 10.49
N GLU A 163 -6.79 -19.41 10.50
CA GLU A 163 -7.47 -18.85 11.66
C GLU A 163 -8.97 -19.14 11.52
N ILE A 164 -9.46 -20.09 12.33
CA ILE A 164 -10.89 -20.36 12.44
C ILE A 164 -11.41 -19.43 13.55
N VAL A 165 -12.19 -18.42 13.16
CA VAL A 165 -12.89 -17.50 14.08
C VAL A 165 -14.26 -18.07 14.43
#